data_AF-A0A7V7UZR3-F1
#
_entry.id   AF-A0A7V7UZR3-F1
#
_cell.length_a   1.000
_cell.length_b   1.000
_cell.length_c   1.000
_cell.angle_alpha   90.00
_cell.angle_beta   90.00
_cell.angle_gamma   90.00
#
_symmetry.space_group_name_H-M   'P 1'
#
loop_
_entity.id
_entity.type
_entity.pdbx_description
1 polymer ?
#
loop_
_entity_poly.entity_id
_entity_poly.type
_entity_poly.pdbx_seq_one_letter_code
_entity_poly.pdbx_strand_id
1 'polypeptide(L)'
;MNEEIKKNLLTLLKLDLGITHNLRDAYFNTILEGAKKELERKGVFCNFLFADDQMLIVDYAAWSYRKRQENVPISRNLQIRINNRLIQNAGRY
;
A
#
# COMPACT_ATOMS: atom_id res chain seq x y z
N MET A 1 -8.22 -9.39 -4.89
CA MET A 1 -6.98 -8.89 -5.54
C MET A 1 -6.54 -10.01 -6.47
N ASN A 2 -6.23 -9.72 -7.73
CA ASN A 2 -5.82 -10.75 -8.68
C ASN A 2 -4.41 -11.26 -8.33
N GLU A 3 -4.08 -12.52 -8.62
CA GLU A 3 -2.77 -13.12 -8.28
C GLU A 3 -1.60 -12.41 -8.97
N GLU A 4 -1.78 -11.97 -10.21
CA GLU A 4 -0.79 -11.17 -10.95
C GLU A 4 -0.53 -9.80 -10.29
N ILE A 5 -1.60 -9.14 -9.87
CA ILE A 5 -1.52 -7.84 -9.19
C ILE A 5 -0.76 -8.01 -7.88
N LYS A 6 -1.02 -9.08 -7.13
CA LYS A 6 -0.32 -9.37 -5.87
C LYS A 6 1.18 -9.55 -6.09
N LYS A 7 1.59 -10.28 -7.13
CA LYS A 7 3.00 -10.43 -7.53
C LYS A 7 3.64 -9.10 -7.93
N ASN A 8 2.94 -8.25 -8.68
CA ASN A 8 3.43 -6.92 -9.05
C ASN A 8 3.64 -6.04 -7.82
N LEU A 9 2.64 -5.95 -6.93
CA LEU A 9 2.74 -5.16 -5.70
C LEU A 9 3.86 -5.65 -4.78
N LEU A 10 4.04 -6.97 -4.66
CA LEU A 10 5.14 -7.56 -3.90
C LEU A 10 6.49 -7.17 -4.50
N THR A 11 6.62 -7.19 -5.82
CA THR A 11 7.86 -6.82 -6.52
C THR A 11 8.18 -5.35 -6.30
N LEU A 12 7.18 -4.47 -6.43
CA LEU A 12 7.32 -3.03 -6.18
C LEU A 12 7.69 -2.73 -4.73
N LEU A 13 7.05 -3.41 -3.76
CA LEU A 13 7.37 -3.27 -2.34
C LEU A 13 8.80 -3.73 -2.03
N LYS A 14 9.25 -4.83 -2.63
CA LYS A 14 10.63 -5.29 -2.49
C LYS A 14 11.64 -4.28 -3.05
N LEU A 15 11.35 -3.69 -4.20
CA LEU A 15 12.18 -2.64 -4.80
C LEU A 15 12.26 -1.42 -3.89
N ASP A 16 11.14 -0.96 -3.31
CA ASP A 16 11.12 0.17 -2.37
C ASP A 16 11.89 -0.10 -1.07
N LEU A 17 11.84 -1.33 -0.57
CA LEU A 17 12.56 -1.74 0.63
C LEU A 17 14.03 -2.14 0.37
N GLY A 18 14.46 -2.22 -0.89
CA GLY A 18 15.80 -2.69 -1.27
C GLY A 18 16.04 -4.17 -0.98
N ILE A 19 14.99 -5.00 -0.95
CA ILE A 19 15.05 -6.41 -0.58
C ILE A 19 15.05 -7.29 -1.82
N THR A 20 16.09 -8.09 -1.99
CA THR A 20 16.28 -8.97 -3.16
C THR A 20 15.96 -10.45 -2.92
N HIS A 21 15.75 -10.84 -1.66
CA HIS A 21 15.52 -12.25 -1.29
C HIS A 21 14.03 -12.56 -1.05
N ASN A 22 13.63 -13.81 -1.30
CA ASN A 22 12.23 -14.24 -1.26
C ASN A 22 11.78 -14.88 0.07
N LEU A 23 12.66 -14.92 1.08
CA LEU A 23 12.39 -15.60 2.37
C LEU A 23 11.20 -15.00 3.14
N ARG A 24 10.85 -13.74 2.88
CA ARG A 24 9.80 -13.01 3.60
C ARG A 24 8.58 -12.69 2.72
N ASP A 25 8.43 -13.34 1.58
CA ASP A 25 7.35 -13.06 0.62
C ASP A 25 5.97 -13.28 1.22
N ALA A 26 5.80 -14.37 1.97
CA ALA A 26 4.57 -14.63 2.71
C ALA A 26 4.24 -13.50 3.69
N TYR A 27 5.26 -12.96 4.37
CA TYR A 27 5.10 -11.87 5.32
C TYR A 27 4.75 -10.54 4.64
N PHE A 28 5.42 -10.19 3.53
CA PHE A 28 5.12 -8.99 2.76
C PHE A 28 3.72 -9.03 2.13
N ASN A 29 3.27 -10.21 1.70
CA ASN A 29 1.90 -10.40 1.23
C ASN A 29 0.88 -10.10 2.33
N THR A 30 1.12 -10.55 3.57
CA THR A 30 0.26 -10.23 4.71
C THR A 30 0.24 -8.73 5.01
N ILE A 31 1.38 -8.04 4.88
CA ILE A 31 1.45 -6.58 5.05
C ILE A 31 0.63 -5.87 3.97
N LEU A 32 0.77 -6.26 2.70
CA LEU A 32 0.00 -5.67 1.60
C LEU A 32 -1.51 -5.85 1.80
N GLU A 33 -1.94 -7.03 2.25
CA GLU A 33 -3.35 -7.27 2.56
C GLU A 33 -3.84 -6.46 3.76
N GLY A 34 -3.01 -6.32 4.80
CA GLY A 34 -3.30 -5.47 5.95
C GLY A 34 -3.41 -3.99 5.56
N ALA A 35 -2.48 -3.50 4.75
CA ALA A 35 -2.44 -2.16 4.20
C ALA A 35 -3.72 -1.84 3.41
N LYS A 36 -4.11 -2.75 2.50
CA LYS A 36 -5.36 -2.67 1.75
C LYS A 36 -6.57 -2.56 2.68
N LYS A 37 -6.72 -3.47 3.65
CA LYS A 37 -7.85 -3.47 4.59
C LYS A 37 -7.88 -2.22 5.47
N GLU A 38 -6.73 -1.67 5.85
CA GLU A 38 -6.66 -0.40 6.58
C GLU A 38 -7.14 0.78 5.75
N LEU A 39 -6.73 0.87 4.49
CA LEU A 39 -7.19 1.91 3.57
C LEU A 39 -8.69 1.79 3.31
N GLU A 40 -9.20 0.57 3.11
CA GLU A 40 -10.63 0.32 2.94
C GLU A 40 -11.44 0.73 4.18
N ARG A 41 -10.96 0.44 5.39
CA ARG A 41 -11.58 0.92 6.65
C ARG A 41 -11.61 2.43 6.78
N LYS A 42 -10.64 3.13 6.18
CA LYS A 42 -10.61 4.60 6.10
C LYS A 42 -11.53 5.16 5.02
N GLY A 43 -12.20 4.32 4.22
CA GLY A 43 -13.03 4.73 3.08
C GLY A 43 -12.27 4.89 1.77
N VAL A 44 -10.99 4.49 1.73
CA VAL A 44 -10.15 4.56 0.54
C VAL A 44 -10.18 3.22 -0.19
N PHE A 45 -11.11 3.09 -1.12
CA PHE A 45 -11.16 1.99 -2.09
C PHE A 45 -10.16 2.24 -3.22
N CYS A 46 -9.23 1.29 -3.40
CA CYS A 46 -8.22 1.34 -4.45
C CYS A 46 -8.62 0.39 -5.58
N ASN A 47 -8.60 0.89 -6.82
CA ASN A 47 -8.76 0.11 -8.02
C ASN A 47 -7.38 -0.24 -8.61
N PHE A 48 -6.98 -1.49 -8.42
CA PHE A 48 -5.69 -2.01 -8.86
C PHE A 48 -5.52 -2.11 -10.38
N LEU A 49 -6.48 -1.68 -11.19
CA LEU A 49 -6.28 -1.45 -12.62
C LEU A 49 -5.39 -0.23 -12.89
N PHE A 50 -5.35 0.74 -11.97
CA PHE A 50 -4.56 1.95 -12.11
C PHE A 50 -3.25 1.85 -11.33
N ALA A 51 -2.15 2.28 -11.98
CA ALA A 51 -0.82 2.27 -11.38
C ALA A 51 -0.74 3.18 -10.13
N ASP A 52 -1.45 4.30 -10.10
CA ASP A 52 -1.44 5.23 -8.96
C ASP A 52 -1.95 4.58 -7.67
N ASP A 53 -3.00 3.75 -7.77
CA ASP A 53 -3.57 3.00 -6.66
C ASP A 53 -2.64 1.87 -6.21
N GLN A 54 -1.97 1.22 -7.16
CA GLN A 54 -0.95 0.22 -6.85
C GLN A 54 0.21 0.84 -6.06
N MET A 55 0.72 1.98 -6.51
CA MET A 55 1.75 2.75 -5.82
C MET A 55 1.30 3.21 -4.43
N LEU A 56 0.06 3.70 -4.30
CA LEU A 56 -0.46 4.16 -3.01
C LEU A 56 -0.45 3.04 -1.95
N ILE A 57 -0.83 1.82 -2.34
CA ILE A 57 -0.82 0.66 -1.44
C ILE A 57 0.60 0.22 -1.12
N VAL A 58 1.51 0.23 -2.08
CA VAL A 58 2.93 -0.10 -1.87
C VAL A 58 3.56 0.87 -0.89
N ASP A 59 3.37 2.18 -1.07
CA ASP A 59 3.92 3.21 -0.19
C ASP A 59 3.36 3.08 1.24
N TYR A 60 2.06 2.80 1.36
CA TYR A 60 1.43 2.59 2.67
C TYR A 60 1.93 1.30 3.36
N ALA A 61 2.13 0.23 2.60
CA ALA A 61 2.69 -1.02 3.09
C ALA A 61 4.15 -0.85 3.54
N ALA A 62 4.96 -0.13 2.77
CA ALA A 62 6.35 0.20 3.12
C ALA A 62 6.40 1.04 4.40
N TRP A 63 5.55 2.06 4.52
CA TRP A 63 5.43 2.85 5.76
C TRP A 63 5.00 1.97 6.94
N SER A 64 4.00 1.10 6.77
CA SER A 64 3.52 0.20 7.85
C SER A 64 4.64 -0.73 8.34
N TYR A 65 5.45 -1.25 7.42
CA TYR A 65 6.64 -2.04 7.75
C TYR A 65 7.68 -1.23 8.55
N ARG A 66 8.03 -0.02 8.10
CA ARG A 66 9.01 0.86 8.76
C ARG A 66 8.53 1.36 10.12
N LYS A 67 7.24 1.73 10.23
CA LYS A 67 6.61 2.18 11.48
C LYS A 67 6.79 1.17 12.61
N ARG A 68 6.70 -0.13 12.30
CA ARG A 68 6.90 -1.20 13.28
C ARG A 68 8.29 -1.17 13.91
N GLN A 69 9.30 -0.72 13.16
CA GLN A 69 10.69 -0.67 13.63
C GLN A 69 11.03 0.65 14.33
N GLU A 70 10.54 1.79 13.82
CA GLU A 70 11.08 3.10 14.18
C GLU A 70 10.03 4.12 14.70
N ASN A 71 8.79 3.70 14.98
CA ASN A 71 7.68 4.59 15.41
C ASN A 71 7.54 5.87 14.55
N VAL A 72 7.81 5.74 13.25
CA VAL A 72 7.87 6.88 12.34
C VAL A 72 6.45 7.33 11.99
N PRO A 73 6.13 8.64 12.14
CA PRO A 73 4.85 9.16 11.70
C PRO A 73 4.70 9.01 10.19
N ILE A 74 3.45 8.89 9.73
CA ILE A 74 3.17 8.84 8.29
C ILE A 74 3.58 10.16 7.62
N SER A 75 4.23 10.08 6.47
CA SER A 75 4.69 11.27 5.75
C SER A 75 3.50 12.13 5.29
N ARG A 76 3.67 13.46 5.32
CA ARG A 76 2.63 14.41 4.91
C ARG A 76 2.16 14.18 3.47
N ASN A 77 3.09 13.82 2.58
CA ASN A 77 2.78 13.52 1.18
C ASN A 77 1.86 12.30 1.06
N LEU A 78 2.12 11.25 1.83
CA LEU A 78 1.27 10.05 1.83
C LEU A 78 -0.12 10.35 2.43
N GLN A 79 -0.19 11.16 3.49
CA GLN A 79 -1.48 11.62 4.02
C GLN A 79 -2.31 12.37 2.97
N ILE A 80 -1.69 13.30 2.24
CA ILE A 80 -2.37 14.09 1.20
C ILE A 80 -2.88 13.17 0.08
N ARG A 81 -2.08 12.20 -0.37
CA ARG A 81 -2.51 11.25 -1.40
C ARG A 81 -3.70 10.39 -0.95
N ILE A 82 -3.68 9.90 0.29
CA ILE A 82 -4.80 9.16 0.89
C ILE A 82 -6.06 10.05 0.93
N ASN A 83 -5.93 11.30 1.39
CA ASN A 83 -7.06 12.24 1.47
C ASN A 83 -7.61 12.59 0.07
N ASN A 84 -6.75 12.84 -0.90
CA ASN A 84 -7.17 13.11 -2.28
C ASN A 84 -7.95 11.92 -2.84
N ARG A 85 -7.50 10.69 -2.55
CA ARG A 85 -8.20 9.48 -2.99
C ARG A 85 -9.54 9.31 -2.30
N LEU A 86 -9.61 9.61 -1.00
CA LEU A 86 -10.86 9.62 -0.23
C LEU A 86 -11.89 10.58 -0.85
N ILE A 87 -11.47 11.81 -1.17
CA ILE A 87 -12.35 12.82 -1.79
C ILE A 87 -12.82 12.36 -3.17
N GLN A 88 -11.93 11.81 -4.00
CA GLN A 88 -12.28 11.28 -5.32
C GLN A 88 -13.29 10.12 -5.23
N ASN A 89 -13.16 9.25 -4.23
CA ASN A 89 -14.09 8.16 -4.01
C ASN A 89 -15.45 8.66 -3.51
N ALA A 90 -15.46 9.69 -2.65
CA ALA A 90 -16.69 10.30 -2.16
C ALA A 90 -17.46 11.06 -3.26
N GLY A 91 -16.76 11.75 -4.16
CA GLY A 91 -17.37 12.49 -5.28
C GLY A 91 -17.83 11.62 -6.46
N ARG A 92 -17.68 10.29 -6.38
CA ARG A 92 -18.16 9.34 -7.38
C ARG A 92 -19.51 8.69 -7.01
N TYR A 93 -20.12 9.10 -5.92
CA TYR A 93 -21.51 8.79 -5.55
C TYR A 93 -22.43 9.95 -5.90
#